data_AF-A0A1K2HV41-F1
#
_entry.id   AF-A0A1K2HV41-F1
#
_cell.length_a   1.000
_cell.length_b   1.000
_cell.length_c   1.000
_cell.angle_alpha   90.00
_cell.angle_beta   90.00
_cell.angle_gamma   90.00
#
_symmetry.space_group_name_H-M   'P 1'
#
loop_
_entity.id
_entity.type
_entity.pdbx_description
1 polymer ?
#
loop_
_entity_poly.entity_id
_entity_poly.type
_entity_poly.pdbx_seq_one_letter_code
_entity_poly.pdbx_strand_id
1 'polypeptide(L)'
;MQAAIFILGFIVWAIAAYGFARMVMGWVGVARLAPQGQKIAAMFNLGTGNFSAAAAISGPGSAGAIDSFKHGRKVFLLAFFPFMLLVLVNILTGNAA
;
A
#
# COMPACT_ATOMS: atom_id res chain seq x y z
N MET A 1 14.67 18.02 20.97
CA MET A 1 14.66 16.56 20.74
C MET A 1 13.26 16.03 20.41
N GLN A 2 12.22 16.39 21.19
CA GLN A 2 10.82 16.01 20.92
C GLN A 2 10.29 16.44 19.54
N ALA A 3 10.54 17.69 19.12
CA ALA A 3 10.05 18.21 17.83
C ALA A 3 10.60 17.46 16.61
N ALA A 4 11.88 17.03 16.65
CA ALA A 4 12.50 16.31 15.55
C ALA A 4 11.89 14.91 15.35
N ILE A 5 11.59 14.20 16.44
CA ILE A 5 10.92 12.89 16.40
C ILE A 5 9.51 13.05 15.83
N PHE A 6 8.79 14.10 16.24
CA PHE A 6 7.45 14.39 15.73
C PHE A 6 7.45 14.68 14.22
N ILE A 7 8.40 15.49 13.74
CA ILE A 7 8.56 15.79 12.31
C ILE A 7 8.90 14.52 11.51
N LEU A 8 9.82 13.70 12.01
CA LEU A 8 10.15 12.41 11.37
C LEU A 8 8.93 11.48 11.32
N GLY A 9 8.19 11.37 12.42
CA GLY A 9 6.95 10.59 12.48
C GLY A 9 5.90 11.08 11.48
N PHE A 10 5.73 12.40 11.36
CA PHE A 10 4.81 12.99 10.40
C PHE A 10 5.21 12.72 8.95
N ILE A 11 6.50 12.83 8.61
CA ILE A 11 7.02 12.52 7.27
C ILE A 11 6.77 11.05 6.93
N VAL A 12 7.07 10.13 7.85
CA VAL A 12 6.84 8.69 7.66
C VAL A 12 5.35 8.41 7.46
N TRP A 13 4.48 9.04 8.26
CA TRP A 13 3.04 8.93 8.11
C TRP A 13 2.55 9.47 6.76
N ALA A 14 3.04 10.62 6.32
CA ALA A 14 2.67 11.21 5.03
C ALA A 14 3.10 10.33 3.85
N ILE A 15 4.31 9.74 3.91
CA ILE A 15 4.80 8.79 2.90
C ILE A 15 3.95 7.52 2.90
N ALA A 16 3.58 6.99 4.07
CA ALA A 16 2.68 5.85 4.17
C ALA A 16 1.29 6.17 3.58
N ALA A 17 0.72 7.33 3.92
CA ALA A 17 -0.56 7.78 3.38
C ALA A 17 -0.51 7.92 1.84
N TYR A 18 0.57 8.45 1.29
CA TYR A 18 0.79 8.52 -0.15
C TYR A 18 0.86 7.11 -0.79
N GLY A 19 1.62 6.19 -0.20
CA GLY A 19 1.69 4.80 -0.64
C GLY A 19 0.32 4.10 -0.63
N PHE A 20 -0.45 4.30 0.44
CA PHE A 20 -1.80 3.78 0.58
C PHE A 20 -2.76 4.36 -0.47
N ALA A 21 -2.74 5.68 -0.69
CA ALA A 21 -3.57 6.32 -1.71
C ALA A 21 -3.27 5.76 -3.11
N ARG A 22 -2.00 5.52 -3.45
CA ARG A 22 -1.59 4.89 -4.70
C ARG A 22 -2.10 3.45 -4.82
N MET A 23 -2.10 2.68 -3.73
CA MET A 23 -2.73 1.35 -3.70
C MET A 23 -4.22 1.42 -3.96
N VAL A 24 -4.95 2.31 -3.28
CA VAL A 24 -6.41 2.46 -3.46
C VAL A 24 -6.75 2.86 -4.90
N MET A 25 -6.02 3.82 -5.47
CA MET A 25 -6.21 4.23 -6.88
C MET A 25 -5.96 3.06 -7.85
N GLY A 26 -4.92 2.25 -7.61
CA GLY A 26 -4.66 1.06 -8.40
C GLY A 26 -5.79 0.01 -8.29
N TRP A 27 -6.32 -0.20 -7.08
CA TRP A 27 -7.45 -1.10 -6.85
C TRP A 27 -8.71 -0.64 -7.59
N VAL A 28 -9.06 0.64 -7.45
CA VAL A 28 -10.21 1.24 -8.13
C VAL A 28 -10.03 1.20 -9.65
N GLY A 29 -8.81 1.46 -10.14
CA GLY A 29 -8.49 1.38 -11.57
C GLY A 29 -8.74 -0.02 -12.14
N VAL A 30 -8.22 -1.06 -11.47
CA VAL A 30 -8.45 -2.47 -11.86
C VAL A 30 -9.94 -2.84 -11.78
N ALA A 31 -10.65 -2.41 -10.72
CA ALA A 31 -12.07 -2.70 -10.54
C ALA A 31 -12.96 -2.04 -11.60
N ARG A 32 -12.58 -0.85 -12.07
CA ARG A 32 -13.29 -0.12 -13.14
C ARG A 32 -13.13 -0.79 -14.50
N LEU A 33 -11.95 -1.34 -14.77
CA LEU A 33 -11.61 -1.96 -16.05
C LEU A 33 -12.03 -3.44 -16.13
N ALA A 34 -12.20 -4.11 -14.99
CA ALA A 34 -12.63 -5.50 -14.95
C ALA A 34 -14.12 -5.69 -15.37
N PRO A 35 -14.44 -6.79 -16.07
CA PRO A 35 -15.82 -7.13 -16.43
C PRO A 35 -16.77 -7.19 -15.22
N GLN A 36 -18.03 -6.78 -15.42
CA GLN A 36 -19.08 -6.95 -14.41
C GLN A 36 -19.23 -8.44 -14.06
N GLY A 37 -19.00 -8.80 -12.80
CA GLY A 37 -18.96 -10.19 -12.31
C GLY A 37 -17.57 -10.68 -11.88
N GLN A 38 -16.48 -10.09 -12.40
CA GLN A 38 -15.11 -10.49 -12.06
C GLN A 38 -14.31 -9.41 -11.32
N LYS A 39 -14.93 -8.25 -11.03
CA LYS A 39 -14.30 -7.12 -10.32
C LYS A 39 -13.68 -7.52 -8.97
N ILE A 40 -14.43 -8.28 -8.17
CA ILE A 40 -13.97 -8.73 -6.85
C ILE A 40 -12.77 -9.68 -7.01
N ALA A 41 -12.83 -10.63 -7.95
CA ALA A 41 -11.73 -11.53 -8.23
C ALA A 41 -10.47 -10.78 -8.72
N ALA A 42 -10.63 -9.78 -9.58
CA ALA A 42 -9.52 -8.95 -10.06
C ALA A 42 -8.87 -8.15 -8.91
N MET A 43 -9.69 -7.50 -8.08
CA MET A 43 -9.20 -6.77 -6.91
C MET A 43 -8.53 -7.70 -5.90
N PHE A 44 -9.09 -8.87 -5.64
CA PHE A 44 -8.52 -9.84 -4.71
C PHE A 44 -7.15 -10.32 -5.19
N ASN A 45 -7.04 -10.71 -6.46
CA ASN A 45 -5.76 -11.08 -7.07
C ASN A 45 -4.74 -9.93 -7.02
N LEU A 46 -5.18 -8.67 -7.21
CA LEU A 46 -4.30 -7.52 -7.03
C LEU A 46 -3.80 -7.39 -5.59
N GLY A 47 -4.70 -7.55 -4.61
CA GLY A 47 -4.39 -7.47 -3.18
C GLY A 47 -3.44 -8.56 -2.69
N THR A 48 -3.59 -9.79 -3.17
CA THR A 48 -2.70 -10.92 -2.86
C THR A 48 -1.36 -10.86 -3.60
N GLY A 49 -1.20 -9.92 -4.55
CA GLY A 49 0.01 -9.78 -5.35
C GLY A 49 0.08 -10.68 -6.59
N ASN A 50 -1.01 -11.36 -6.95
CA ASN A 50 -1.14 -12.07 -8.20
C ASN A 50 -1.46 -11.11 -9.36
N PHE A 51 -0.47 -10.28 -9.71
CA PHE A 51 -0.61 -9.23 -10.72
C PHE A 51 -0.94 -9.78 -12.11
N SER A 52 -0.44 -10.98 -12.44
CA SER A 52 -0.71 -11.62 -13.73
C SER A 52 -2.19 -12.01 -13.86
N ALA A 53 -2.78 -12.61 -12.81
CA ALA A 53 -4.20 -12.94 -12.83
C ALA A 53 -5.09 -11.69 -12.82
N ALA A 54 -4.71 -10.66 -12.06
CA ALA A 54 -5.41 -9.38 -12.08
C ALA A 54 -5.41 -8.75 -13.49
N ALA A 55 -4.27 -8.77 -14.19
CA ALA A 55 -4.15 -8.27 -15.56
C ALA A 55 -4.93 -9.12 -16.57
N ALA A 56 -4.93 -10.45 -16.42
CA ALA A 56 -5.70 -11.35 -17.28
C ALA A 56 -7.21 -11.08 -17.20
N ILE A 57 -7.73 -10.76 -16.00
CA ILE A 57 -9.15 -10.45 -15.79
C ILE A 57 -9.50 -9.03 -16.25
N SER A 58 -8.68 -8.04 -15.91
CA SER A 58 -8.98 -6.62 -16.14
C SER A 58 -8.51 -6.08 -17.51
N GLY A 59 -7.80 -6.91 -18.27
CA GLY A 59 -7.33 -6.60 -19.60
C GLY A 59 -6.09 -5.70 -19.63
N PRO A 60 -5.50 -5.49 -20.83
CA PRO A 60 -4.24 -4.76 -21.00
C PRO A 60 -4.29 -3.28 -20.58
N GLY A 61 -5.48 -2.67 -20.57
CA GLY A 61 -5.66 -1.28 -20.10
C GLY A 61 -5.41 -1.08 -18.61
N SER A 62 -5.30 -2.15 -17.82
CA SER A 62 -5.09 -2.12 -16.37
C SER A 62 -3.63 -1.95 -15.94
N ALA A 63 -2.66 -2.03 -16.87
CA ALA A 63 -1.23 -2.03 -16.56
C ALA A 63 -0.81 -0.83 -15.67
N GLY A 64 -1.25 0.39 -16.02
CA GLY A 64 -0.94 1.58 -15.24
C GLY A 64 -1.52 1.58 -13.82
N ALA A 65 -2.70 0.95 -13.63
CA ALA A 65 -3.32 0.80 -12.33
C ALA A 65 -2.58 -0.24 -11.47
N ILE A 66 -2.16 -1.34 -12.09
CA ILE A 66 -1.36 -2.41 -11.45
C ILE A 66 0.02 -1.87 -11.03
N ASP A 67 0.67 -1.08 -11.87
CA ASP A 67 1.97 -0.47 -11.54
C ASP A 67 1.85 0.58 -10.45
N SER A 68 0.78 1.38 -10.47
CA SER A 68 0.47 2.31 -9.38
C SER A 68 0.24 1.58 -8.06
N PHE A 69 -0.45 0.44 -8.08
CA PHE A 69 -0.64 -0.41 -6.90
C PHE A 69 0.68 -0.99 -6.40
N LYS A 70 1.52 -1.55 -7.29
CA LYS A 70 2.84 -2.09 -6.96
C LYS A 70 3.73 -1.03 -6.31
N HIS A 71 3.76 0.16 -6.89
CA HIS A 71 4.55 1.26 -6.36
C HIS A 71 4.02 1.69 -4.99
N GLY A 72 2.70 1.88 -4.85
CA GLY A 72 2.06 2.21 -3.57
C GLY A 72 2.38 1.18 -2.49
N ARG A 73 2.28 -0.12 -2.81
CA ARG A 73 2.59 -1.21 -1.89
C ARG A 73 4.06 -1.19 -1.45
N LYS A 74 4.99 -0.94 -2.36
CA LYS A 74 6.42 -0.82 -2.02
C LYS A 74 6.68 0.36 -1.08
N VAL A 75 6.15 1.53 -1.41
CA VAL A 75 6.32 2.75 -0.59
C VAL A 75 5.67 2.58 0.78
N PHE A 76 4.46 2.03 0.83
CA PHE A 76 3.75 1.76 2.07
C PHE A 76 4.53 0.80 2.97
N LEU A 77 5.00 -0.34 2.44
CA LEU A 77 5.79 -1.30 3.22
C LEU A 77 7.11 -0.69 3.71
N LEU A 78 7.78 0.10 2.88
CA LEU A 78 9.05 0.74 3.23
C LEU A 78 8.88 1.80 4.33
N ALA A 79 7.75 2.50 4.38
CA ALA A 79 7.43 3.45 5.46
C ALA A 79 6.86 2.76 6.71
N PHE A 80 6.07 1.70 6.54
CA PHE A 80 5.42 0.98 7.63
C PHE A 80 6.40 0.14 8.46
N PHE A 81 7.36 -0.53 7.82
CA PHE A 81 8.33 -1.38 8.51
C PHE A 81 9.19 -0.64 9.56
N PRO A 82 9.81 0.52 9.26
CA PRO A 82 10.58 1.26 10.26
C PRO A 82 9.72 1.81 11.39
N PHE A 83 8.46 2.19 11.11
CA PHE A 83 7.51 2.61 12.14
C PHE A 83 7.17 1.45 13.09
N MET A 84 6.83 0.27 12.54
CA MET A 84 6.61 -0.94 13.32
C MET A 84 7.83 -1.34 14.14
N LEU A 85 9.03 -1.26 13.56
CA LEU A 85 10.29 -1.55 14.26
C LEU A 85 10.48 -0.61 15.45
N LEU A 86 10.25 0.70 15.27
CA LEU A 86 10.32 1.70 16.33
C LEU A 86 9.31 1.43 17.46
N VAL A 87 8.08 1.07 17.11
CA VAL A 87 7.05 0.70 18.09
C VAL A 87 7.44 -0.57 18.85
N LEU A 88 7.91 -1.60 18.15
CA LEU A 88 8.37 -2.84 18.77
C LEU A 88 9.57 -2.60 19.70
N VAL A 89 10.53 -1.78 19.30
CA VAL A 89 11.66 -1.39 20.16
C VAL A 89 11.16 -0.64 21.40
N ASN A 90 10.21 0.28 21.27
CA ASN A 90 9.62 0.97 22.43
C ASN A 90 8.93 0.01 23.41
N ILE A 91 8.18 -0.97 22.89
CA ILE A 91 7.54 -2.00 23.70
C ILE A 91 8.59 -2.88 24.40
N LEU A 92 9.59 -3.35 23.66
CA LEU A 92 10.64 -4.25 24.19
C LEU A 92 11.56 -3.57 25.21
N THR A 93 11.78 -2.26 25.07
CA THR A 93 12.61 -1.47 26.00
C THR A 93 11.83 -0.99 27.23
N GLY A 94 10.52 -1.27 27.32
CA GLY A 94 9.70 -0.90 28.47
C GLY A 94 9.31 0.58 28.53
N ASN A 95 9.59 1.36 27.48
CA ASN A 95 9.18 2.77 27.37
C ASN A 95 7.70 2.94 26.95
N ALA A 96 6.97 1.85 26.72
CA ALA A 96 5.56 1.86 26.36
C ALA A 96 4.60 1.98 27.57
N ALA A 97 5.08 2.55 28.68
CA ALA A 97 4.30 2.86 29.89
C ALA A 97 3.94 4.36 29.95
#